data_AF-A0AAD5MFE8-F1
#
_entry.id   AF-A0AAD5MFE8-F1
#
_cell.length_a   1.000
_cell.length_b   1.000
_cell.length_c   1.000
_cell.angle_alpha   90.00
_cell.angle_beta   90.00
_cell.angle_gamma   90.00
#
_symmetry.space_group_name_H-M   'P 1'
#
loop_
_entity.id
_entity.type
_entity.pdbx_description
1 polymer ?
#
loop_
_entity_poly.entity_id
_entity_poly.type
_entity_poly.pdbx_seq_one_letter_code
_entity_poly.pdbx_strand_id
1 'polypeptide(L)'
;MTLPTDFFMTSVLATVSTVLGCGVLPAGQASTRSFMVTGLTTLPVNMVHGGPTVPARVPDIGTSNASVQGFIQRLVMQTVLDVLERQGRSALLPDAVISGILGQLTINITYVPMFCQEVLFGLSDKTMIDDKKPQNCIIIGSTVIGICTKAENNMMGCMAGMTAPIPSEHLSISGSLMTTNFIMANWSNRMWQNVVNRALRMLKLGPFGAHFFSASATVGN
;
A
#
# COMPACT_ATOMS: atom_id res chain seq x y z
N MET A 1 -17.26 -9.93 -38.79
CA MET A 1 -17.51 -8.78 -37.91
C MET A 1 -16.36 -8.66 -36.93
N THR A 2 -15.45 -7.72 -37.25
CA THR A 2 -14.51 -6.95 -36.41
C THR A 2 -13.86 -7.61 -35.18
N LEU A 3 -12.62 -8.07 -35.40
CA LEU A 3 -11.45 -7.79 -34.55
C LEU A 3 -10.66 -6.66 -35.26
N PRO A 4 -9.90 -5.78 -34.57
CA PRO A 4 -8.80 -6.20 -33.69
C PRO A 4 -8.65 -5.44 -32.35
N THR A 5 -8.13 -6.14 -31.35
CA THR A 5 -7.79 -5.68 -29.99
C THR A 5 -6.34 -5.20 -29.82
N ASP A 6 -5.61 -4.92 -30.90
CA ASP A 6 -4.17 -4.65 -30.85
C ASP A 6 -3.79 -3.16 -30.95
N PHE A 7 -4.54 -2.27 -30.28
CA PHE A 7 -4.32 -0.82 -30.42
C PHE A 7 -3.80 -0.07 -29.17
N PHE A 8 -3.46 -0.74 -28.07
CA PHE A 8 -2.97 -0.06 -26.86
C PHE A 8 -1.53 -0.36 -26.44
N MET A 9 -0.78 -1.17 -27.19
CA MET A 9 0.63 -1.46 -26.87
C MET A 9 1.64 -0.57 -27.61
N THR A 10 1.21 0.28 -28.53
CA THR A 10 2.08 0.96 -29.50
C THR A 10 2.24 2.48 -29.28
N SER A 11 1.62 3.07 -28.24
CA SER A 11 1.65 4.53 -28.04
C SER A 11 2.79 5.07 -27.13
N VAL A 12 3.83 4.27 -26.86
CA VAL A 12 4.97 4.69 -26.00
C VAL A 12 6.27 4.87 -26.81
N LEU A 13 6.27 4.56 -28.11
CA LEU A 13 7.50 4.48 -28.92
C LEU A 13 7.82 5.72 -29.79
N ALA A 14 7.18 6.87 -29.59
CA ALA A 14 7.49 8.07 -30.40
C ALA A 14 7.68 9.31 -29.52
N THR A 15 8.90 9.47 -28.97
CA THR A 15 9.66 10.73 -28.73
C THR A 15 10.87 10.54 -27.81
N VAL A 16 11.49 9.35 -27.73
CA VAL A 16 12.81 9.21 -27.09
C VAL A 16 13.89 9.48 -28.13
N SER A 17 14.00 10.73 -28.56
CA SER A 17 15.20 11.22 -29.25
C SER A 17 16.36 11.20 -28.26
N THR A 18 17.21 10.18 -28.36
CA THR A 18 18.67 10.20 -28.17
C THR A 18 19.32 10.87 -26.95
N VAL A 19 18.60 11.24 -25.89
CA VAL A 19 19.24 11.61 -24.62
C VAL A 19 19.32 10.38 -23.73
N LEU A 20 20.31 9.53 -24.00
CA LEU A 20 20.90 8.58 -23.05
C LEU A 20 21.60 9.33 -21.91
N GLY A 21 20.88 10.24 -21.26
CA GLY A 21 21.36 10.95 -20.10
C GLY A 21 21.02 10.14 -18.87
N CYS A 22 22.01 9.50 -18.28
CA CYS A 22 22.09 9.32 -16.82
C CYS A 22 22.21 10.69 -16.12
N GLY A 23 21.44 11.69 -16.58
CA GLY A 23 21.41 13.05 -16.07
C GLY A 23 20.65 13.04 -14.77
N VAL A 24 21.39 13.04 -13.67
CA VAL A 24 20.86 13.40 -12.36
C VAL A 24 20.53 14.89 -12.41
N LEU A 25 19.36 15.25 -11.94
CA LEU A 25 18.97 16.64 -11.73
C LEU A 25 19.97 17.31 -10.78
N PRO A 26 20.32 18.59 -11.00
CA PRO A 26 21.09 19.38 -10.05
C PRO A 26 20.53 19.27 -8.63
N ALA A 27 21.41 19.35 -7.63
CA ALA A 27 21.01 19.33 -6.23
C ALA A 27 19.93 20.40 -5.95
N GLY A 28 18.79 19.98 -5.41
CA GLY A 28 17.63 20.85 -5.17
C GLY A 28 16.52 20.80 -6.24
N GLN A 29 16.69 20.06 -7.34
CA GLN A 29 15.68 19.93 -8.42
C GLN A 29 14.94 18.59 -8.42
N ALA A 30 14.90 17.87 -7.30
CA ALA A 30 14.17 16.61 -7.21
C ALA A 30 12.68 16.81 -7.53
N SER A 31 12.13 15.97 -8.41
CA SER A 31 10.70 15.98 -8.72
C SER A 31 9.97 15.09 -7.74
N THR A 32 8.96 15.63 -7.07
CA THR A 32 8.12 14.90 -6.12
C THR A 32 6.71 14.76 -6.67
N ARG A 33 6.12 13.58 -6.48
CA ARG A 33 4.73 13.28 -6.82
C ARG A 33 4.04 12.62 -5.63
N SER A 34 2.95 13.20 -5.18
CA SER A 34 2.13 12.61 -4.13
C SER A 34 1.24 11.51 -4.73
N PHE A 35 0.93 10.48 -3.95
CA PHE A 35 -0.08 9.49 -4.32
C PHE A 35 -0.89 9.07 -3.11
N MET A 36 -2.10 8.59 -3.38
CA MET A 36 -3.01 8.08 -2.38
C MET A 36 -3.70 6.82 -2.89
N VAL A 37 -3.77 5.81 -2.05
CA VAL A 37 -4.50 4.55 -2.26
C VAL A 37 -5.65 4.53 -1.27
N THR A 38 -6.87 4.39 -1.76
CA THR A 38 -8.11 4.35 -0.98
C THR A 38 -8.96 3.16 -1.38
N GLY A 39 -10.02 2.87 -0.62
CA GLY A 39 -10.96 1.79 -0.93
C GLY A 39 -10.49 0.42 -0.45
N LEU A 40 -9.56 0.36 0.50
CA LEU A 40 -9.32 -0.82 1.32
C LEU A 40 -10.57 -1.08 2.17
N THR A 41 -11.08 -2.32 2.20
CA THR A 41 -12.27 -2.69 3.00
C THR A 41 -11.91 -3.53 4.22
N THR A 42 -10.73 -4.14 4.22
CA THR A 42 -10.17 -4.95 5.30
C THR A 42 -8.68 -4.67 5.40
N LEU A 43 -8.08 -5.01 6.55
CA LEU A 43 -6.64 -4.87 6.75
C LEU A 43 -5.99 -6.24 6.99
N PRO A 44 -4.86 -6.55 6.31
CA PRO A 44 -4.05 -7.68 6.72
C PRO A 44 -3.46 -7.40 8.11
N VAL A 45 -3.25 -8.46 8.91
CA VAL A 45 -2.65 -8.32 10.25
C VAL A 45 -1.28 -7.64 10.22
N ASN A 46 -0.53 -7.75 9.12
CA ASN A 46 0.76 -7.07 8.94
C ASN A 46 0.66 -5.53 8.82
N MET A 47 -0.53 -4.99 8.54
CA MET A 47 -0.80 -3.54 8.46
C MET A 47 -1.30 -2.94 9.78
N VAL A 48 -1.28 -3.73 10.85
CA VAL A 48 -1.84 -3.40 12.14
C VAL A 48 -0.81 -3.75 13.21
N HIS A 49 -0.77 -3.02 14.32
CA HIS A 49 0.14 -3.35 15.42
C HIS A 49 -0.60 -3.73 16.70
N GLY A 50 -0.06 -4.73 17.39
CA GLY A 50 -0.64 -5.33 18.58
C GLY A 50 -0.04 -4.80 19.88
N GLY A 51 -0.80 -4.93 20.97
CA GLY A 51 -0.27 -4.85 22.33
C GLY A 51 0.71 -5.98 22.66
N PRO A 52 1.41 -5.95 23.81
CA PRO A 52 2.54 -6.85 24.10
C PRO A 52 2.21 -8.35 24.03
N THR A 53 0.96 -8.73 24.32
CA THR A 53 0.49 -10.13 24.35
C THR A 53 -0.04 -10.61 23.00
N VAL A 54 -0.30 -9.70 22.06
CA VAL A 54 -0.96 -10.01 20.78
C VAL A 54 -0.06 -10.76 19.80
N PRO A 55 1.24 -10.40 19.62
CA PRO A 55 2.14 -11.12 18.72
C PRO A 55 2.30 -12.61 19.06
N ALA A 56 2.13 -13.00 20.32
CA ALA A 56 2.16 -14.42 20.72
C ALA A 56 0.96 -15.22 20.17
N ARG A 57 -0.17 -14.55 19.91
CA ARG A 57 -1.41 -15.15 19.37
C ARG A 57 -1.52 -14.96 17.86
N VAL A 58 -0.98 -13.87 17.33
CA VAL A 58 -0.98 -13.52 15.90
C VAL A 58 0.45 -13.12 15.52
N PRO A 59 1.30 -14.08 15.14
CA PRO A 59 2.73 -13.83 14.92
C PRO A 59 3.05 -12.78 13.84
N ASP A 60 2.16 -12.63 12.86
CA ASP A 60 2.32 -11.73 11.73
C ASP A 60 1.88 -10.28 12.00
N ILE A 61 1.32 -10.01 13.19
CA ILE A 61 0.93 -8.66 13.57
C ILE A 61 2.16 -7.79 13.85
N GLY A 62 2.10 -6.52 13.48
CA GLY A 62 3.15 -5.57 13.85
C GLY A 62 3.29 -5.46 15.37
N THR A 63 4.51 -5.25 15.85
CA THR A 63 4.77 -5.03 17.29
C THR A 63 4.80 -3.54 17.65
N SER A 64 4.85 -2.67 16.64
CA SER A 64 4.95 -1.23 16.78
C SER A 64 4.50 -0.50 15.51
N ASN A 65 4.20 0.79 15.64
CA ASN A 65 3.95 1.68 14.49
C ASN A 65 5.07 1.63 13.45
N ALA A 66 6.33 1.69 13.91
CA ALA A 66 7.50 1.67 13.02
C ALA A 66 7.60 0.35 12.23
N SER A 67 7.29 -0.79 12.85
CA SER A 67 7.31 -2.09 12.16
C SER A 67 6.29 -2.16 11.02
N VAL A 68 5.08 -1.64 11.24
CA VAL A 68 4.01 -1.60 10.25
C VAL A 68 4.35 -0.62 9.11
N GLN A 69 4.84 0.58 9.46
CA GLN A 69 5.25 1.56 8.47
C GLN A 69 6.40 1.02 7.60
N GLY A 70 7.41 0.37 8.19
CA GLY A 70 8.50 -0.26 7.45
C GLY A 70 8.06 -1.46 6.60
N PHE A 71 7.01 -2.19 7.02
CA PHE A 71 6.40 -3.24 6.18
C PHE A 71 5.73 -2.63 4.95
N ILE A 72 4.85 -1.63 5.12
CA ILE A 72 4.13 -1.00 4.00
C ILE A 72 5.09 -0.27 3.08
N GLN A 73 6.10 0.41 3.62
CA GLN A 73 7.13 1.07 2.83
C GLN A 73 7.86 0.08 1.92
N ARG A 74 8.28 -1.07 2.44
CA ARG A 74 8.91 -2.12 1.63
C ARG A 74 7.96 -2.71 0.60
N LEU A 75 6.72 -3.01 0.99
CA LEU A 75 5.71 -3.57 0.10
C LEU A 75 5.44 -2.64 -1.10
N VAL A 76 5.18 -1.36 -0.84
CA VAL A 76 4.92 -0.37 -1.89
C VAL A 76 6.18 -0.13 -2.71
N MET A 77 7.35 0.02 -2.07
CA MET A 77 8.60 0.26 -2.77
C MET A 77 8.96 -0.87 -3.73
N GLN A 78 8.94 -2.13 -3.27
CA GLN A 78 9.21 -3.28 -4.11
C GLN A 78 8.22 -3.36 -5.28
N THR A 79 6.94 -3.15 -5.02
CA THR A 79 5.91 -3.19 -6.07
C THR A 79 6.13 -2.10 -7.13
N VAL A 80 6.45 -0.87 -6.72
CA VAL A 80 6.70 0.24 -7.65
C VAL A 80 7.97 -0.02 -8.47
N LEU A 81 9.04 -0.48 -7.83
CA LEU A 81 10.30 -0.82 -8.51
C LEU A 81 10.09 -1.96 -9.53
N ASP A 82 9.38 -3.02 -9.17
CA ASP A 82 9.07 -4.14 -10.07
C ASP A 82 8.30 -3.67 -11.32
N VAL A 83 7.33 -2.77 -11.14
CA VAL A 83 6.57 -2.20 -12.27
C VAL A 83 7.46 -1.41 -13.19
N LEU A 84 8.33 -0.56 -12.63
CA LEU A 84 9.24 0.28 -13.40
C LEU A 84 10.32 -0.57 -14.10
N GLU A 85 10.83 -1.61 -13.46
CA GLU A 85 11.76 -2.57 -14.08
C GLU A 85 11.11 -3.27 -15.27
N ARG A 86 9.88 -3.79 -15.10
CA ARG A 86 9.12 -4.42 -16.18
C ARG A 86 8.84 -3.43 -17.31
N GLN A 87 8.55 -2.17 -17.00
CA GLN A 87 8.38 -1.12 -18.00
C GLN A 87 9.68 -0.83 -18.75
N GLY A 88 10.80 -0.69 -18.05
CA GLY A 88 12.11 -0.44 -18.65
C GLY A 88 12.53 -1.57 -19.58
N ARG A 89 12.34 -2.82 -19.16
CA ARG A 89 12.60 -4.00 -20.02
C ARG A 89 11.68 -4.05 -21.23
N SER A 90 10.41 -3.71 -21.06
CA SER A 90 9.45 -3.63 -22.18
C SER A 90 9.82 -2.53 -23.18
N ALA A 91 10.56 -1.52 -22.74
CA ALA A 91 11.11 -0.44 -23.57
C ALA A 91 12.53 -0.76 -24.12
N LEU A 92 13.00 -2.00 -23.97
CA LEU A 92 14.33 -2.46 -24.43
C LEU A 92 15.50 -1.67 -23.83
N LEU A 93 15.33 -1.12 -22.62
CA LEU A 93 16.43 -0.48 -21.90
C LEU A 93 17.40 -1.55 -21.34
N PRO A 94 18.73 -1.31 -21.41
CA PRO A 94 19.70 -2.19 -20.75
C PRO A 94 19.49 -2.22 -19.23
N ASP A 95 19.70 -3.37 -18.58
CA ASP A 95 19.49 -3.53 -17.12
C ASP A 95 20.30 -2.52 -16.29
N ALA A 96 21.52 -2.16 -16.72
CA ALA A 96 22.33 -1.15 -16.06
C ALA A 96 21.68 0.25 -16.07
N VAL A 97 20.98 0.60 -17.16
CA VAL A 97 20.24 1.87 -17.27
C VAL A 97 19.00 1.83 -16.37
N ILE A 98 18.27 0.71 -16.38
CA ILE A 98 17.11 0.51 -15.50
C ILE A 98 17.55 0.67 -14.03
N SER A 99 18.57 -0.05 -13.60
CA SER A 99 19.09 0.04 -12.23
C SER A 99 19.56 1.46 -11.88
N GLY A 100 20.20 2.17 -12.81
CA GLY A 100 20.63 3.55 -12.59
C GLY A 100 19.48 4.54 -12.43
N ILE A 101 18.38 4.35 -13.15
CA ILE A 101 17.15 5.15 -13.01
C ILE A 101 16.44 4.82 -11.69
N LEU A 102 16.29 3.53 -11.37
CA LEU A 102 15.63 3.07 -10.15
C LEU A 102 16.37 3.47 -8.87
N GLY A 103 17.71 3.49 -8.90
CA GLY A 103 18.54 3.95 -7.78
C GLY A 103 18.38 5.45 -7.46
N GLN A 104 17.73 6.22 -8.33
CA GLN A 104 17.42 7.64 -8.15
C GLN A 104 15.97 7.88 -7.71
N LEU A 105 15.21 6.82 -7.39
CA LEU A 105 13.84 6.90 -6.91
C LEU A 105 13.79 6.62 -5.41
N THR A 106 13.24 7.57 -4.66
CA THR A 106 12.95 7.45 -3.24
C THR A 106 11.45 7.47 -3.02
N ILE A 107 10.96 6.55 -2.18
CA ILE A 107 9.54 6.43 -1.86
C ILE A 107 9.36 6.65 -0.37
N ASN A 108 8.55 7.65 -0.03
CA ASN A 108 8.16 7.93 1.34
C ASN A 108 6.68 7.58 1.53
N ILE A 109 6.35 6.79 2.54
CA ILE A 109 4.98 6.35 2.81
C ILE A 109 4.48 7.02 4.08
N THR A 110 3.28 7.58 3.98
CA THR A 110 2.49 8.08 5.09
C THR A 110 1.30 7.16 5.28
N TYR A 111 1.37 6.35 6.33
CA TYR A 111 0.31 5.43 6.75
C TYR A 111 0.06 5.58 8.25
N VAL A 112 -1.20 5.49 8.68
CA VAL A 112 -1.62 5.54 10.07
C VAL A 112 -1.97 4.12 10.52
N PRO A 113 -1.04 3.39 11.20
CA PRO A 113 -1.30 2.06 11.68
C PRO A 113 -2.43 2.06 12.70
N MET A 114 -3.27 1.03 12.64
CA MET A 114 -4.27 0.78 13.66
C MET A 114 -3.64 0.03 14.84
N PHE A 115 -4.01 0.40 16.07
CA PHE A 115 -3.59 -0.31 17.28
C PHE A 115 -4.65 -1.33 17.72
N CYS A 116 -4.20 -2.56 17.97
CA CYS A 116 -5.01 -3.64 18.54
C CYS A 116 -4.47 -4.01 19.91
N GLN A 117 -5.15 -3.56 20.95
CA GLN A 117 -4.72 -3.87 22.31
C GLN A 117 -4.93 -5.35 22.66
N GLU A 118 -6.01 -5.93 22.19
CA GLU A 118 -6.31 -7.37 22.22
C GLU A 118 -6.90 -7.80 20.88
N VAL A 119 -6.86 -9.11 20.63
CA VAL A 119 -7.42 -9.73 19.42
C VAL A 119 -8.45 -10.80 19.77
N LEU A 120 -9.49 -10.86 18.95
CA LEU A 120 -10.61 -11.78 19.07
C LEU A 120 -10.72 -12.56 17.77
N PHE A 121 -10.87 -13.88 17.88
CA PHE A 121 -10.91 -14.75 16.70
C PHE A 121 -12.37 -15.02 16.31
N GLY A 122 -12.87 -14.23 15.37
CA GLY A 122 -14.27 -14.31 14.91
C GLY A 122 -15.29 -13.62 15.83
N LEU A 123 -16.55 -13.66 15.41
CA LEU A 123 -17.68 -12.96 16.04
C LEU A 123 -18.35 -13.74 17.20
N SER A 124 -17.89 -14.95 17.46
CA SER A 124 -18.41 -15.82 18.52
C SER A 124 -17.46 -15.96 19.70
N ASP A 125 -16.31 -15.27 19.65
CA ASP A 125 -15.31 -15.28 20.71
C ASP A 125 -15.85 -14.51 21.93
N LYS A 126 -16.26 -15.25 22.96
CA LYS A 126 -16.76 -14.72 24.24
C LYS A 126 -15.61 -14.41 25.20
N THR A 127 -14.45 -14.04 24.69
CA THR A 127 -13.32 -13.65 25.53
C THR A 127 -13.73 -12.42 26.34
N MET A 128 -13.45 -12.48 27.64
CA MET A 128 -13.66 -11.36 28.55
C MET A 128 -12.79 -10.20 28.08
N ILE A 129 -13.42 -9.18 27.53
CA ILE A 129 -12.76 -7.94 27.16
C ILE A 129 -12.58 -7.14 28.43
N ASP A 130 -11.34 -6.81 28.77
CA ASP A 130 -11.03 -5.88 29.85
C ASP A 130 -11.62 -4.51 29.53
N ASP A 131 -12.58 -4.07 30.35
CA ASP A 131 -13.34 -2.82 30.22
C ASP A 131 -12.47 -1.55 30.18
N LYS A 132 -11.16 -1.67 30.44
CA LYS A 132 -10.19 -0.58 30.43
C LYS A 132 -9.42 -0.42 29.13
N LYS A 133 -9.59 -1.32 28.15
CA LYS A 133 -8.78 -1.35 26.93
C LYS A 133 -9.56 -0.83 25.71
N PRO A 134 -9.17 0.31 25.12
CA PRO A 134 -10.05 1.10 24.25
C PRO A 134 -10.24 0.56 22.81
N GLN A 135 -9.39 -0.35 22.32
CA GLN A 135 -9.45 -0.82 20.91
C GLN A 135 -9.10 -2.31 20.79
N ASN A 136 -10.12 -3.15 20.62
CA ASN A 136 -9.98 -4.58 20.38
C ASN A 136 -10.29 -4.89 18.92
N CYS A 137 -9.49 -5.75 18.31
CA CYS A 137 -9.60 -6.06 16.89
C CYS A 137 -10.20 -7.44 16.67
N ILE A 138 -11.06 -7.53 15.66
CA ILE A 138 -11.69 -8.79 15.27
C ILE A 138 -10.92 -9.34 14.08
N ILE A 139 -10.31 -10.51 14.28
CA ILE A 139 -9.49 -11.18 13.28
C ILE A 139 -10.22 -12.44 12.81
N ILE A 140 -10.30 -12.61 11.49
CA ILE A 140 -10.68 -13.88 10.86
C ILE A 140 -9.52 -14.31 9.98
N GLY A 141 -8.90 -15.44 10.32
CA GLY A 141 -7.66 -15.88 9.68
C GLY A 141 -6.53 -14.87 9.90
N SER A 142 -6.02 -14.27 8.83
CA SER A 142 -4.98 -13.23 8.81
C SER A 142 -5.52 -11.82 8.52
N THR A 143 -6.83 -11.63 8.68
CA THR A 143 -7.53 -10.38 8.28
C THR A 143 -8.21 -9.73 9.47
N VAL A 144 -7.95 -8.44 9.68
CA VAL A 144 -8.75 -7.58 10.55
C VAL A 144 -10.00 -7.16 9.76
N ILE A 145 -11.16 -7.57 10.26
CA ILE A 145 -12.46 -7.31 9.62
C ILE A 145 -13.24 -6.17 10.26
N GLY A 146 -12.82 -5.74 11.45
CA GLY A 146 -13.54 -4.74 12.22
C GLY A 146 -12.92 -4.51 13.59
N ILE A 147 -13.48 -3.52 14.26
CA ILE A 147 -13.10 -3.15 15.62
C ILE A 147 -14.28 -3.46 16.53
N CYS A 148 -13.98 -3.71 17.79
CA CYS A 148 -15.00 -3.88 18.80
C CYS A 148 -14.96 -2.72 19.77
N THR A 149 -16.07 -2.00 19.82
CA THR A 149 -16.26 -0.87 20.72
C THR A 149 -17.00 -1.33 21.96
N LYS A 150 -16.71 -0.68 23.10
CA LYS A 150 -17.41 -0.92 24.36
C LYS A 150 -18.92 -0.71 24.14
N ALA A 151 -19.74 -1.66 24.60
CA ALA A 151 -21.17 -1.39 24.79
C ALA A 151 -21.38 -0.53 26.04
N GLU A 152 -22.26 0.46 25.95
CA GLU A 152 -22.56 1.42 27.02
C GLU A 152 -22.95 0.78 28.38
N ASN A 153 -23.26 -0.53 28.40
CA ASN A 153 -23.80 -1.24 29.56
C ASN A 153 -22.86 -2.29 30.20
N ASN A 154 -21.53 -2.17 30.09
CA ASN A 154 -20.56 -3.12 30.69
C ASN A 154 -20.81 -4.60 30.32
N MET A 155 -21.41 -4.87 29.15
CA MET A 155 -21.52 -6.23 28.64
C MET A 155 -20.16 -6.66 28.09
N MET A 156 -19.56 -7.67 28.73
CA MET A 156 -18.29 -8.27 28.30
C MET A 156 -18.45 -9.02 26.97
N GLY A 157 -17.62 -8.65 26.00
CA GLY A 157 -17.43 -9.38 24.74
C GLY A 157 -18.00 -8.66 23.52
N CYS A 158 -17.45 -8.99 22.34
CA CYS A 158 -17.99 -8.49 21.07
C CYS A 158 -19.14 -9.38 20.64
N MET A 159 -20.35 -9.00 21.05
CA MET A 159 -21.54 -9.65 20.52
C MET A 159 -21.81 -9.21 19.08
N ALA A 160 -22.54 -10.04 18.32
CA ALA A 160 -23.08 -9.66 17.03
C ALA A 160 -23.91 -8.36 17.19
N GLY A 161 -23.44 -7.26 16.59
CA GLY A 161 -24.02 -5.92 16.74
C GLY A 161 -23.15 -4.90 17.49
N MET A 162 -22.05 -5.32 18.14
CA MET A 162 -21.06 -4.43 18.79
C MET A 162 -19.78 -4.24 17.97
N THR A 163 -19.85 -4.59 16.68
CA THR A 163 -18.76 -4.42 15.73
C THR A 163 -18.88 -3.07 15.05
N ALA A 164 -17.85 -2.24 15.17
CA ALA A 164 -17.72 -1.03 14.38
C ALA A 164 -16.82 -1.28 13.16
N PRO A 165 -17.08 -0.59 12.04
CA PRO A 165 -16.20 -0.63 10.88
C PRO A 165 -14.82 -0.06 11.23
N ILE A 166 -13.80 -0.48 10.50
CA ILE A 166 -12.45 0.10 10.62
C ILE A 166 -12.52 1.57 10.18
N PRO A 167 -12.04 2.52 10.99
CA PRO A 167 -11.96 3.93 10.61
C PRO A 167 -11.22 4.14 9.29
N SER A 168 -11.69 5.08 8.47
CA SER A 168 -11.15 5.29 7.13
C SER A 168 -9.69 5.73 7.11
N GLU A 169 -9.19 6.36 8.18
CA GLU A 169 -7.77 6.73 8.29
C GLU A 169 -6.83 5.52 8.19
N HIS A 170 -7.24 4.36 8.69
CA HIS A 170 -6.44 3.12 8.64
C HIS A 170 -6.59 2.37 7.31
N LEU A 171 -7.59 2.74 6.50
CA LEU A 171 -7.93 2.14 5.20
C LEU A 171 -7.42 2.97 4.02
N SER A 172 -6.48 3.87 4.27
CA SER A 172 -5.83 4.68 3.25
C SER A 172 -4.32 4.61 3.38
N ILE A 173 -3.61 4.51 2.27
CA ILE A 173 -2.15 4.60 2.21
C ILE A 173 -1.82 5.82 1.36
N SER A 174 -1.03 6.73 1.88
CA SER A 174 -0.56 7.88 1.11
C SER A 174 0.96 7.89 1.08
N GLY A 175 1.55 8.70 0.20
CA GLY A 175 2.98 8.81 0.12
C GLY A 175 3.44 9.77 -0.95
N SER A 176 4.76 9.86 -1.09
CA SER A 176 5.40 10.60 -2.16
C SER A 176 6.49 9.77 -2.83
N LEU A 177 6.55 9.93 -4.15
CA LEU A 177 7.60 9.41 -5.03
C LEU A 177 8.49 10.60 -5.36
N MET A 178 9.75 10.54 -4.93
CA MET A 178 10.75 11.55 -5.24
C MET A 178 11.78 10.96 -6.18
N THR A 179 12.09 11.66 -7.27
CA THR A 179 13.15 11.24 -8.19
C THR A 179 14.09 12.38 -8.53
N THR A 180 15.38 12.06 -8.59
CA THR A 180 16.41 12.95 -9.15
C THR A 180 16.72 12.62 -10.60
N ASN A 181 16.07 11.61 -11.19
CA ASN A 181 16.30 11.26 -12.59
C ASN A 181 15.55 12.24 -13.52
N PHE A 182 16.26 12.86 -14.45
CA PHE A 182 15.68 13.85 -15.37
C PHE A 182 14.54 13.29 -16.23
N ILE A 183 14.60 12.01 -16.64
CA ILE A 183 13.56 11.39 -17.47
C ILE A 183 12.26 11.26 -16.66
N MET A 184 12.35 10.65 -15.47
CA MET A 184 11.18 10.45 -14.61
C MET A 184 10.63 11.76 -14.03
N ALA A 185 11.49 12.76 -13.80
CA ALA A 185 11.08 14.06 -13.31
C ALA A 185 10.13 14.80 -14.27
N ASN A 186 10.31 14.59 -15.57
CA ASN A 186 9.50 15.16 -16.64
C ASN A 186 8.26 14.33 -16.99
N TRP A 187 8.01 13.22 -16.29
CA TRP A 187 6.81 12.43 -16.53
C TRP A 187 5.54 13.19 -16.15
N SER A 188 4.56 13.15 -17.03
CA SER A 188 3.22 13.69 -16.78
C SER A 188 2.51 12.91 -15.66
N ASN A 189 1.51 13.54 -15.03
CA ASN A 189 0.68 12.85 -14.02
C ASN A 189 0.01 11.60 -14.59
N ARG A 190 -0.32 11.56 -15.88
CA ARG A 190 -0.85 10.37 -16.55
C ARG A 190 0.15 9.21 -16.58
N MET A 191 1.43 9.49 -16.78
CA MET A 191 2.49 8.47 -16.76
C MET A 191 2.68 7.91 -15.35
N TRP A 192 2.76 8.78 -14.35
CA TRP A 192 2.83 8.37 -12.94
C TRP A 192 1.59 7.59 -12.51
N GLN A 193 0.39 8.04 -12.90
CA GLN A 193 -0.87 7.34 -12.64
C GLN A 193 -0.85 5.93 -13.25
N ASN A 194 -0.29 5.75 -14.45
CA ASN A 194 -0.14 4.42 -15.06
C ASN A 194 0.78 3.51 -14.25
N VAL A 195 1.88 4.03 -13.69
CA VAL A 195 2.79 3.27 -12.81
C VAL A 195 2.07 2.85 -11.54
N VAL A 196 1.45 3.80 -10.84
CA VAL A 196 0.75 3.52 -9.57
C VAL A 196 -0.43 2.55 -9.80
N ASN A 197 -1.17 2.69 -10.91
CA ASN A 197 -2.25 1.75 -11.26
C ASN A 197 -1.73 0.32 -11.52
N ARG A 198 -0.58 0.19 -12.19
CA ARG A 198 0.06 -1.12 -12.41
C ARG A 198 0.58 -1.71 -11.10
N ALA A 199 1.15 -0.89 -10.22
CA ALA A 199 1.61 -1.32 -8.90
C ALA A 199 0.42 -1.81 -8.07
N LEU A 200 -0.67 -1.05 -8.04
CA LEU A 200 -1.91 -1.46 -7.38
C LEU A 200 -2.45 -2.77 -7.96
N ARG A 201 -2.43 -2.96 -9.28
CA ARG A 201 -2.82 -4.22 -9.90
C ARG A 201 -1.91 -5.38 -9.44
N MET A 202 -0.60 -5.16 -9.28
CA MET A 202 0.29 -6.18 -8.73
C MET A 202 -0.06 -6.51 -7.28
N LEU A 203 -0.38 -5.51 -6.45
CA LEU A 203 -0.86 -5.75 -5.07
C LEU A 203 -2.17 -6.55 -5.05
N LYS A 204 -3.11 -6.26 -5.95
CA LYS A 204 -4.38 -7.00 -6.10
C LYS A 204 -4.20 -8.47 -6.50
N LEU A 205 -3.11 -8.79 -7.19
CA LEU A 205 -2.79 -10.16 -7.62
C LEU A 205 -1.81 -10.87 -6.67
N GLY A 206 -1.23 -10.13 -5.72
CA GLY A 206 -0.24 -10.64 -4.79
C GLY A 206 -0.84 -11.31 -3.55
N PRO A 207 0.00 -11.62 -2.56
CA PRO A 207 -0.41 -12.28 -1.30
C PRO A 207 -1.48 -11.50 -0.52
N PHE A 208 -1.55 -10.17 -0.70
CA PHE A 208 -2.52 -9.29 -0.05
C PHE A 208 -3.71 -8.95 -0.95
N GLY A 209 -3.87 -9.64 -2.08
CA GLY A 209 -4.82 -9.27 -3.14
C GLY A 209 -6.26 -9.08 -2.70
N ALA A 210 -6.72 -9.92 -1.76
CA ALA A 210 -8.06 -9.81 -1.17
C ALA A 210 -8.32 -8.47 -0.48
N HIS A 211 -7.29 -7.88 0.16
CA HIS A 211 -7.41 -6.60 0.86
C HIS A 211 -7.41 -5.40 -0.11
N PHE A 212 -6.70 -5.53 -1.22
CA PHE A 212 -6.57 -4.47 -2.23
C PHE A 212 -7.62 -4.57 -3.34
N PHE A 213 -8.50 -5.56 -3.35
CA PHE A 213 -9.39 -5.86 -4.48
C PHE A 213 -10.22 -4.64 -4.93
N SER A 214 -10.84 -3.93 -3.98
CA SER A 214 -11.62 -2.71 -4.21
C SER A 214 -10.79 -1.43 -4.22
N ALA A 215 -9.48 -1.52 -3.92
CA ALA A 215 -8.65 -0.34 -3.80
C ALA A 215 -8.50 0.38 -5.15
N SER A 216 -8.35 1.69 -5.07
CA SER A 216 -8.03 2.57 -6.19
C SER A 216 -6.89 3.50 -5.79
N ALA A 217 -6.15 4.01 -6.77
CA ALA A 217 -5.04 4.91 -6.49
C ALA A 217 -5.14 6.17 -7.34
N THR A 218 -4.71 7.29 -6.79
CA THR A 218 -4.63 8.59 -7.45
C THR A 218 -3.25 9.21 -7.25
N VAL A 219 -2.77 9.89 -8.28
CA VAL A 219 -1.52 10.67 -8.24
C VAL A 219 -1.87 12.15 -8.19
N GLY A 220 -1.32 12.84 -7.20
CA GLY A 220 -1.38 14.29 -7.05
C GLY A 220 -0.06 14.97 -7.41
N ASN A 221 -0.10 16.30 -7.38
CA ASN A 221 1.11 17.12 -7.41
C ASN A 221 1.78 17.15 -6.04
#